data_AF-A0A350LYX5-F1
#
_entry.id   AF-A0A350LYX5-F1
#
_cell.length_a   1.000
_cell.length_b   1.000
_cell.length_c   1.000
_cell.angle_alpha   90.00
_cell.angle_beta   90.00
_cell.angle_gamma   90.00
#
_symmetry.space_group_name_H-M   'P 1'
#
loop_
_entity.id
_entity.type
_entity.pdbx_description
1 polymer ?
#
loop_
_entity_poly.entity_id
_entity_poly.type
_entity_poly.pdbx_seq_one_letter_code
_entity_poly.pdbx_strand_id
1 'polypeptide(L)'
;FKDLDEFKAKAYTYQLYFNYKRKNRWKDKMSPYDILIRDTNTINPSILNLPPPILEDFYSLFRNEYSIGGGYLVGNAVKLGYESF
;
A
#
# COMPACT_ATOMS: atom_id res chain seq x y z
N PHE A 1 -18.13 5.07 9.06
CA PHE A 1 -17.70 4.14 10.12
C PHE A 1 -18.04 4.81 11.44
N LYS A 2 -18.43 4.04 12.44
CA LYS A 2 -18.87 4.52 13.76
C LYS A 2 -17.68 4.75 14.68
N ASP A 3 -16.64 3.93 14.54
CA ASP A 3 -15.39 4.02 15.29
C ASP A 3 -14.20 3.55 14.42
N LEU A 4 -13.00 3.69 14.97
CA LEU A 4 -11.76 3.32 14.31
C LEU A 4 -11.64 1.82 14.05
N ASP A 5 -12.17 0.98 14.93
CA ASP A 5 -12.10 -0.47 14.79
C ASP A 5 -12.98 -0.97 13.65
N GLU A 6 -14.20 -0.42 13.52
CA GLU A 6 -15.08 -0.70 12.39
C GLU A 6 -14.44 -0.23 11.07
N PHE A 7 -13.75 0.92 11.08
CA PHE A 7 -13.00 1.38 9.92
C PHE A 7 -11.89 0.40 9.53
N LYS A 8 -11.04 -0.01 10.48
CA LYS A 8 -9.95 -0.97 10.24
C LYS A 8 -10.49 -2.32 9.73
N ALA A 9 -11.56 -2.82 10.35
CA ALA A 9 -12.20 -4.07 9.93
C ALA A 9 -12.71 -3.99 8.49
N LYS A 10 -13.38 -2.89 8.11
CA LYS A 10 -13.87 -2.69 6.74
C LYS A 10 -12.73 -2.54 5.74
N ALA A 11 -11.70 -1.77 6.08
CA ALA A 11 -10.52 -1.58 5.24
C ALA A 11 -9.82 -2.92 4.98
N TYR A 12 -9.58 -3.70 6.03
CA TYR A 12 -8.95 -5.01 5.91
C TYR A 12 -9.82 -6.00 5.12
N THR A 13 -11.13 -6.07 5.41
CA THR A 13 -12.06 -6.93 4.67
C THR A 13 -12.08 -6.59 3.18
N TYR A 14 -12.10 -5.30 2.85
CA TYR A 14 -12.04 -4.85 1.46
C TYR A 14 -10.72 -5.23 0.80
N GLN A 15 -9.59 -5.06 1.50
CA GLN A 15 -8.28 -5.43 0.99
C GLN A 15 -8.20 -6.94 0.67
N LEU A 16 -8.72 -7.81 1.54
CA LEU A 16 -8.78 -9.24 1.29
C LEU A 16 -9.66 -9.57 0.09
N TYR A 17 -10.84 -8.96 0.00
CA TYR A 17 -11.69 -9.12 -1.16
C TYR A 17 -11.00 -8.68 -2.45
N PHE A 18 -10.34 -7.53 -2.42
CA PHE A 18 -9.60 -7.00 -3.57
C PHE A 18 -8.48 -7.94 -4.01
N ASN A 19 -7.65 -8.40 -3.06
CA ASN A 19 -6.47 -9.21 -3.35
C ASN A 19 -6.81 -10.63 -3.82
N TYR A 20 -7.80 -11.28 -3.20
CA TYR A 20 -8.08 -12.69 -3.43
C TYR A 20 -9.27 -12.96 -4.36
N LYS A 21 -10.23 -12.04 -4.46
CA LYS A 21 -11.52 -12.30 -5.14
C LYS A 21 -11.81 -11.37 -6.30
N ARG A 22 -11.49 -10.07 -6.18
CA ARG A 22 -11.86 -9.09 -7.20
C ARG A 22 -11.02 -9.27 -8.46
N LYS A 23 -11.68 -9.60 -9.57
CA LYS A 23 -11.06 -9.67 -10.88
C LYS A 23 -10.89 -8.27 -11.47
N ASN A 24 -9.70 -7.94 -11.95
CA ASN A 24 -9.43 -6.67 -12.61
C ASN A 24 -9.65 -6.80 -14.12
N ARG A 25 -10.63 -6.07 -14.67
CA ARG A 25 -10.95 -6.06 -16.10
C ARG A 25 -9.75 -5.67 -16.98
N TRP A 26 -8.88 -4.79 -16.48
CA TRP A 26 -7.70 -4.30 -17.20
C TRP A 26 -6.49 -5.23 -17.12
N LYS A 27 -6.58 -6.29 -16.32
CA LYS A 27 -5.51 -7.29 -16.14
C LYS A 27 -6.09 -8.67 -16.44
N ASP A 28 -6.68 -8.83 -17.63
CA ASP A 28 -7.20 -10.11 -18.14
C ASP A 28 -8.18 -10.83 -17.21
N LYS A 29 -8.94 -10.06 -16.42
CA LYS A 29 -9.85 -10.58 -15.39
C LYS A 29 -9.13 -11.43 -14.31
N MET A 30 -7.88 -11.10 -14.00
CA MET A 30 -7.11 -11.70 -12.91
C MET A 30 -7.21 -10.84 -11.62
N SER A 31 -7.18 -11.51 -10.47
CA SER A 31 -6.95 -10.88 -9.16
C SER A 31 -5.44 -10.77 -8.89
N PRO A 32 -5.01 -9.94 -7.92
CA PRO A 32 -3.63 -9.94 -7.46
C PRO A 32 -3.10 -11.32 -7.08
N TYR A 33 -3.93 -12.16 -6.45
CA TYR A 33 -3.59 -13.56 -6.18
C TYR A 33 -3.30 -14.35 -7.46
N ASP A 34 -4.15 -14.27 -8.48
CA ASP A 34 -3.92 -15.00 -9.74
C ASP A 34 -2.62 -14.54 -10.41
N ILE A 35 -2.34 -13.23 -10.39
CA ILE A 35 -1.10 -12.65 -10.93
C ILE A 35 0.10 -13.19 -10.17
N LEU A 36 0.04 -13.24 -8.84
CA LEU A 36 1.12 -13.74 -8.00
C LEU A 36 1.43 -15.22 -8.31
N ILE A 37 0.41 -16.06 -8.40
CA ILE A 37 0.59 -17.49 -8.74
C ILE A 37 1.15 -17.67 -10.15
N ARG A 38 0.68 -16.86 -11.11
CA ARG A 38 1.14 -16.90 -12.50
C ARG A 38 2.61 -16.49 -12.64
N ASP A 39 3.00 -15.40 -11.99
CA ASP A 39 4.31 -14.79 -12.20
C ASP A 39 5.38 -15.34 -11.24
N THR A 40 4.97 -15.79 -10.05
CA THR A 40 5.87 -16.25 -8.99
C THR A 40 5.26 -17.41 -8.19
N ASN A 41 5.50 -18.65 -8.63
CA ASN A 41 4.99 -19.83 -7.91
C ASN A 41 5.78 -20.16 -6.61
N THR A 42 6.80 -19.38 -6.28
CA THR A 42 7.66 -19.57 -5.10
C THR A 42 7.25 -18.68 -3.92
N ILE A 43 6.44 -17.65 -4.14
CA ILE A 43 6.04 -16.70 -3.10
C ILE A 43 4.80 -17.22 -2.37
N ASN A 44 4.84 -17.22 -1.04
CA ASN A 44 3.69 -17.59 -0.23
C ASN A 44 2.55 -16.56 -0.42
N PRO A 45 1.36 -16.99 -0.90
CA PRO A 45 0.25 -16.07 -1.16
C PRO A 45 -0.33 -15.36 0.06
N SER A 46 0.03 -15.81 1.27
CA SER A 46 -0.31 -15.12 2.53
C SER A 46 0.29 -13.71 2.61
N ILE A 47 1.26 -13.35 1.76
CA ILE A 47 1.79 -11.99 1.66
C ILE A 47 0.71 -10.95 1.27
N LEU A 48 -0.39 -11.40 0.64
CA LEU A 48 -1.51 -10.51 0.29
C LEU A 48 -2.48 -10.26 1.46
N ASN A 49 -2.23 -10.87 2.63
CA ASN A 49 -3.04 -10.77 3.85
C ASN A 49 -2.46 -9.77 4.87
N LEU A 50 -1.63 -8.81 4.43
CA LEU A 50 -1.05 -7.82 5.33
C LEU A 50 -2.13 -6.86 5.88
N PRO A 51 -2.05 -6.41 7.14
CA PRO A 51 -2.98 -5.40 7.65
C PRO A 51 -2.84 -4.10 6.86
N PRO A 52 -3.93 -3.34 6.67
CA PRO A 52 -3.88 -2.07 5.94
C PRO A 52 -2.99 -1.08 6.71
N PRO A 53 -2.07 -0.36 6.03
CA PRO A 53 -1.24 0.63 6.69
C PRO A 53 -2.11 1.82 7.15
N ILE A 54 -1.94 2.21 8.41
CA ILE A 54 -2.61 3.38 9.01
C ILE A 54 -1.61 4.52 8.98
N LEU A 55 -1.81 5.52 8.12
CA LEU A 55 -0.84 6.57 7.87
C LEU A 55 -0.51 7.37 9.15
N GLU A 56 -1.49 7.55 10.02
CA GLU A 56 -1.36 8.23 11.31
C GLU A 56 -0.31 7.59 12.21
N ASP A 57 -0.20 6.25 12.20
CA ASP A 57 0.83 5.53 12.97
C ASP A 57 2.23 5.88 12.43
N PHE A 58 2.37 6.02 11.11
CA PHE A 58 3.63 6.37 10.45
C PHE A 58 3.98 7.86 10.55
N TYR A 59 3.00 8.76 10.62
CA TYR A 59 3.26 10.20 10.77
C TYR A 59 4.08 10.53 12.02
N SER A 60 3.91 9.77 13.11
CA SER A 60 4.71 9.96 14.33
C SER A 60 6.19 9.59 14.13
N LEU A 61 6.46 8.56 13.31
CA LEU A 61 7.81 8.12 12.95
C LEU A 61 8.51 9.18 12.08
N PHE A 62 7.80 9.71 11.08
CA PHE A 62 8.36 10.71 10.16
C PHE A 62 8.45 12.12 10.76
N ARG A 63 7.56 12.50 11.69
CA ARG A 63 7.59 13.82 12.35
C ARG A 63 8.86 14.03 13.17
N ASN A 64 9.39 12.97 13.81
CA ASN A 64 10.61 13.06 14.62
C ASN A 64 11.88 13.11 13.76
N GLU A 65 11.85 12.56 12.54
CA GLU A 65 12.98 12.58 11.60
C GLU A 65 12.99 13.83 10.69
N TYR A 66 11.80 14.37 10.39
CA TYR A 66 11.63 15.57 9.57
C TYR A 66 10.95 16.67 10.39
N SER A 67 11.73 17.30 11.28
CA SER A 67 11.38 18.60 11.89
C SER A 67 11.47 19.73 10.87
N ILE A 68 10.95 19.54 9.65
CA ILE A 68 10.85 20.57 8.63
C ILE A 68 9.38 20.67 8.23
N GLY A 69 8.80 21.80 8.65
CA GLY A 69 7.54 22.42 8.22
C GLY A 69 6.56 21.58 7.40
N GLY A 70 5.39 21.33 7.98
CA GLY A 70 4.22 20.84 7.25
C GLY A 70 3.89 21.74 6.06
N GLY A 71 4.03 21.16 4.87
CA GLY A 71 3.65 21.74 3.60
C GLY A 71 3.75 20.64 2.56
N TYR A 72 2.67 20.41 1.81
CA TYR A 72 2.55 19.40 0.77
C TYR A 72 3.85 19.25 -0.04
N LEU A 73 4.49 18.08 0.03
CA LEU A 73 5.60 17.72 -0.86
C LEU A 73 5.05 17.37 -2.24
N VAL A 74 4.40 18.33 -2.90
CA VAL A 74 4.30 18.35 -4.36
C VAL A 74 5.52 19.15 -4.82
N GLY A 75 6.66 18.49 -5.08
CA GLY A 75 7.74 19.19 -5.79
C GLY A 75 9.17 18.66 -5.74
N ASN A 76 9.57 17.72 -4.87
CA ASN A 76 11.00 17.40 -4.72
C ASN A 76 11.38 15.92 -4.91
N ALA A 77 10.68 15.18 -5.77
CA ALA A 77 11.12 13.86 -6.23
C ALA A 77 11.88 13.91 -7.59
N VAL A 78 12.43 15.05 -7.97
CA VAL A 78 13.31 15.17 -9.15
C VAL A 78 14.54 15.98 -8.77
N LYS A 79 15.37 15.48 -7.84
CA LYS A 79 16.76 15.96 -7.69
C LYS A 79 17.66 15.05 -6.86
N LEU A 80 17.65 13.73 -7.10
CA LEU A 80 18.76 12.87 -6.67
C LEU A 80 19.01 11.83 -7.77
N GLY A 81 20.02 12.06 -8.61
CA GLY A 81 20.47 11.04 -9.57
C GLY A 81 21.24 11.47 -10.82
N TYR A 82 21.62 12.74 -10.99
CA TYR A 82 22.60 13.12 -12.02
C TYR A 82 23.65 14.06 -11.43
N GLU A 83 24.63 13.48 -10.73
CA GLU A 83 25.98 14.03 -10.74
C GLU A 83 26.84 13.08 -11.56
N SER A 84 27.10 13.47 -12.81
CA SER A 84 28.32 13.10 -13.52
C SER A 84 29.13 14.37 -13.64
N PHE A 85 30.26 14.44 -12.91
CA PHE A 85 31.57 14.87 -13.37
C PHE A 85 32.61 14.41 -12.35
#